data_AF-A0A9N9NDN7-F1
#
_entry.id   AF-A0A9N9NDN7-F1
#
_cell.length_a   1.000
_cell.length_b   1.000
_cell.length_c   1.000
_cell.angle_alpha   90.00
_cell.angle_beta   90.00
_cell.angle_gamma   90.00
#
_symmetry.space_group_name_H-M   'P 1'
#
loop_
_entity.id
_entity.type
_entity.pdbx_description
1 polymer ?
#
loop_
_entity_poly.entity_id
_entity_poly.type
_entity_poly.pdbx_seq_one_letter_code
_entity_poly.pdbx_strand_id
1 'polypeptide(L)'
;MANCRNGVPDQTQVALVNYIVENGGENFNGLNTLFLFKNCLAISRCQYGFPLWAHHQAGVADVCLSICRINKLSADERIEYEFFDYALMV
;
A
#
# COMPACT_ATOMS: atom_id res chain seq x y z
N MET A 1 20.51 -2.26 9.88
CA MET A 1 20.80 -2.30 8.43
C MET A 1 20.14 -1.09 7.79
N ALA A 2 20.82 -0.36 6.90
CA ALA A 2 20.21 0.79 6.23
C ALA A 2 19.03 0.34 5.36
N ASN A 3 18.00 1.19 5.21
CA ASN A 3 16.82 0.95 4.38
C ASN A 3 15.95 -0.28 4.75
N CYS A 4 16.07 -0.79 5.98
CA CYS A 4 15.27 -1.87 6.52
C CYS A 4 14.50 -1.38 7.76
N ARG A 5 13.17 -1.54 7.81
CA ARG A 5 12.30 -0.86 8.78
C ARG A 5 12.71 -1.04 10.25
N ASN A 6 13.10 -2.23 10.68
CA ASN A 6 13.56 -2.49 12.05
C ASN A 6 15.04 -2.88 12.12
N GLY A 7 15.80 -2.52 11.08
CA GLY A 7 17.15 -3.05 10.87
C GLY A 7 17.19 -4.55 10.56
N VAL A 8 16.04 -5.20 10.42
CA VAL A 8 15.85 -6.62 10.08
C VAL A 8 15.93 -6.80 8.57
N PRO A 9 16.74 -7.76 8.07
CA PRO A 9 16.76 -8.12 6.65
C PRO A 9 15.35 -8.39 6.11
N ASP A 10 15.12 -8.10 4.83
CA ASP A 10 13.86 -8.30 4.12
C ASP A 10 12.67 -7.41 4.53
N GLN A 11 12.78 -6.60 5.58
CA GLN A 11 11.81 -5.53 5.88
C GLN A 11 12.08 -4.26 5.06
N THR A 12 12.10 -4.41 3.73
CA THR A 12 12.52 -3.37 2.77
C THR A 12 11.34 -2.82 1.97
N GLN A 13 11.52 -1.68 1.30
CA GLN A 13 10.53 -1.17 0.33
C GLN A 13 10.26 -2.19 -0.79
N VAL A 14 11.30 -2.88 -1.26
CA VAL A 14 11.18 -3.91 -2.30
C VAL A 14 10.26 -5.03 -1.84
N ALA A 15 10.35 -5.46 -0.58
CA ALA A 15 9.47 -6.49 -0.04
C ALA A 15 8.00 -6.04 0.00
N LEU A 16 7.72 -4.76 0.30
CA LEU A 16 6.35 -4.22 0.24
C LEU A 16 5.83 -4.16 -1.18
N VAL A 17 6.65 -3.70 -2.13
CA VAL A 17 6.28 -3.64 -3.56
C VAL A 17 5.98 -5.05 -4.07
N ASN A 18 6.85 -6.02 -3.78
CA ASN A 18 6.64 -7.41 -4.17
C ASN A 18 5.36 -7.97 -3.55
N TYR A 19 5.12 -7.72 -2.26
CA TYR A 19 3.89 -8.13 -1.60
C TYR A 19 2.64 -7.56 -2.30
N ILE A 20 2.63 -6.27 -2.66
CA ILE A 20 1.52 -5.64 -3.37
C ILE A 20 1.31 -6.30 -4.74
N VAL A 21 2.39 -6.55 -5.48
CA VAL A 21 2.34 -7.15 -6.81
C VAL A 21 1.85 -8.60 -6.77
N GLU A 22 2.34 -9.40 -5.84
CA GLU A 22 1.90 -10.78 -5.60
C GLU A 22 0.41 -10.86 -5.21
N ASN A 23 -0.13 -9.80 -4.60
CA ASN A 23 -1.54 -9.68 -4.22
C ASN A 23 -2.40 -8.98 -5.29
N GLY A 24 -1.93 -8.90 -6.52
CA GLY A 24 -2.70 -8.47 -7.69
C GLY A 24 -2.66 -6.97 -7.99
N GLY A 25 -1.72 -6.23 -7.39
CA GLY A 25 -1.41 -4.86 -7.75
C GLY A 25 -0.45 -4.80 -8.95
N GLU A 26 -0.70 -3.91 -9.90
CA GLU A 26 0.24 -3.59 -10.96
C GLU A 26 0.97 -2.28 -10.61
N ASN A 27 2.29 -2.32 -10.53
CA ASN A 27 3.11 -1.15 -10.23
C ASN A 27 3.13 -0.18 -11.43
N PHE A 28 2.23 0.81 -11.39
CA PHE A 28 2.06 1.74 -12.49
C PHE A 28 3.31 2.60 -12.68
N ASN A 29 3.83 2.62 -13.91
CA ASN A 29 5.07 3.32 -14.29
C ASN A 29 6.34 2.87 -13.54
N GLY A 30 6.29 1.80 -12.75
CA GLY A 30 7.46 1.28 -12.02
C GLY A 30 8.01 2.19 -10.92
N LEU A 31 7.26 3.22 -10.50
CA LEU A 31 7.73 4.22 -9.53
C LEU A 31 7.45 3.84 -8.06
N ASN A 32 6.74 2.73 -7.80
CA ASN A 32 6.35 2.26 -6.47
C ASN A 32 5.40 3.22 -5.71
N THR A 33 4.73 4.13 -6.41
CA THR A 33 3.85 5.15 -5.82
C THR A 33 2.37 4.94 -6.15
N LEU A 34 2.05 4.26 -7.26
CA LEU A 34 0.68 3.99 -7.68
C LEU A 34 0.57 2.53 -8.10
N PHE A 35 -0.41 1.84 -7.54
CA PHE A 35 -0.69 0.45 -7.85
C PHE A 35 -2.11 0.31 -8.38
N LEU A 36 -2.25 -0.28 -9.57
CA LEU A 36 -3.56 -0.55 -10.17
C LEU A 36 -4.05 -1.92 -9.75
N PHE A 37 -5.31 -2.00 -9.35
CA PHE A 37 -5.96 -3.26 -9.01
C PHE A 37 -7.17 -3.48 -9.90
N LYS A 38 -7.43 -4.74 -10.25
CA LYS A 38 -8.55 -5.12 -11.13
C LYS A 38 -9.93 -4.86 -10.51
N ASN A 39 -10.05 -4.92 -9.18
CA ASN A 39 -11.30 -4.70 -8.47
C ASN A 39 -11.05 -4.38 -6.99
N CYS A 40 -12.08 -3.86 -6.31
CA CYS A 40 -12.02 -3.46 -4.90
C CYS A 40 -11.71 -4.64 -3.96
N LEU A 41 -12.15 -5.86 -4.29
CA LEU A 41 -11.89 -7.05 -3.47
C LEU A 41 -10.39 -7.37 -3.40
N ALA A 42 -9.66 -7.22 -4.51
CA ALA A 42 -8.22 -7.40 -4.54
C ALA A 42 -7.50 -6.34 -3.69
N ILE A 43 -7.94 -5.07 -3.76
CA ILE A 43 -7.43 -4.00 -2.91
C ILE A 43 -7.62 -4.35 -1.43
N SER A 44 -8.84 -4.72 -1.03
CA SER A 44 -9.14 -5.03 0.37
C SER A 44 -8.30 -6.21 0.86
N ARG A 45 -8.19 -7.31 0.10
CA ARG A 45 -7.36 -8.46 0.48
C ARG A 45 -5.89 -8.10 0.63
N CYS A 46 -5.36 -7.31 -0.31
CA CYS A 46 -3.99 -6.82 -0.23
C CYS A 46 -3.80 -5.97 1.04
N GLN A 47 -4.67 -5.00 1.29
CA GLN A 47 -4.58 -4.10 2.45
C GLN A 47 -4.63 -4.87 3.78
N TYR A 48 -5.63 -5.75 3.96
CA TYR A 48 -5.78 -6.50 5.20
C TYR A 48 -4.68 -7.52 5.44
N GLY A 49 -4.06 -8.04 4.37
CA GLY A 49 -2.99 -9.03 4.47
C GLY A 49 -1.59 -8.43 4.62
N PHE A 50 -1.44 -7.10 4.69
CA PHE A 50 -0.14 -6.46 4.72
C PHE A 50 0.76 -7.07 5.81
N PRO A 51 2.06 -7.26 5.53
CA PRO A 51 2.97 -7.88 6.48
C PRO A 51 2.91 -7.19 7.85
N LEU A 52 2.85 -7.96 8.94
CA LEU A 52 2.67 -7.42 10.30
C LEU A 52 3.72 -6.36 10.66
N TRP A 53 4.95 -6.52 10.19
CA TRP A 53 6.02 -5.55 10.41
C TRP A 53 5.79 -4.20 9.73
N ALA A 54 4.89 -4.12 8.76
CA ALA A 54 4.50 -2.90 8.06
C ALA A 54 3.41 -2.10 8.79
N HIS A 55 2.77 -2.68 9.81
CA HIS A 55 1.79 -1.97 10.63
C HIS A 55 2.44 -0.98 11.60
N HIS A 56 1.62 -0.15 12.23
CA HIS A 56 2.07 0.80 13.23
C HIS A 56 2.82 0.11 14.38
N GLN A 57 3.90 0.74 14.84
CA GLN A 57 4.70 0.24 15.96
C GLN A 57 5.08 1.41 16.86
N ALA A 58 4.79 1.29 18.16
CA ALA A 58 5.07 2.35 19.12
C ALA A 58 6.57 2.70 19.12
N GLY A 59 6.88 3.99 18.93
CA GLY A 59 8.25 4.49 18.90
C GLY A 59 9.00 4.27 17.57
N VAL A 60 8.35 3.73 16.55
CA VAL A 60 8.91 3.54 15.20
C VAL A 60 8.09 4.36 14.20
N ALA A 61 8.75 4.99 13.24
CA ALA A 61 8.04 5.72 12.18
C ALA A 61 7.17 4.77 11.33
N ASP A 62 6.00 5.26 10.93
CA ASP A 62 5.06 4.50 10.11
C ASP A 62 5.57 4.32 8.67
N VAL A 63 5.34 3.15 8.08
CA VAL A 63 5.62 2.90 6.65
C VAL A 63 4.65 3.65 5.75
N CYS A 64 3.39 3.78 6.19
CA CYS A 64 2.33 4.40 5.42
C CYS A 64 1.45 5.23 6.35
N LEU A 65 1.46 6.55 6.14
CA LEU A 65 0.63 7.48 6.91
C LEU A 65 -0.80 7.51 6.37
N SER A 66 -0.97 7.46 5.05
CA SER A 66 -2.28 7.45 4.40
C SER A 66 -2.23 6.80 3.03
N ILE A 67 -3.39 6.33 2.57
CA ILE A 67 -3.60 5.78 1.22
C ILE A 67 -4.68 6.61 0.53
N CYS A 68 -4.46 6.96 -0.74
CA CYS A 68 -5.48 7.52 -1.61
C CYS A 68 -5.93 6.46 -2.61
N ARG A 69 -7.21 6.05 -2.55
CA ARG A 69 -7.81 5.17 -3.56
C ARG A 69 -8.46 6.02 -4.63
N ILE A 70 -8.00 5.88 -5.86
CA ILE A 70 -8.61 6.53 -7.03
C ILE A 70 -9.64 5.56 -7.62
N ASN A 71 -10.91 5.93 -7.60
CA ASN A 71 -11.98 5.18 -8.24
C ASN A 71 -12.25 5.81 -9.62
N LYS A 72 -12.14 5.02 -10.69
CA LYS A 72 -12.63 5.47 -11.99
C LYS A 72 -14.11 5.17 -12.08
N LEU A 73 -14.96 6.16 -11.77
CA LEU A 73 -16.35 6.24 -12.22
C LEU A 73 -16.91 7.63 -11.92
N SER A 74 -17.11 8.43 -12.95
CA SER A 74 -18.29 9.30 -13.03
C SER A 74 -18.73 9.35 -14.49
N ALA A 75 -20.04 9.46 -14.72
CA ALA A 75 -20.61 9.67 -16.05
C ALA A 75 -20.16 11.01 -16.68
N ASP A 76 -19.52 11.87 -15.88
CA ASP A 76 -19.14 13.25 -16.18
C ASP A 76 -17.60 13.43 -16.24
N GLU A 77 -16.84 12.36 -16.49
CA GLU A 77 -15.36 12.38 -16.61
C GLU A 77 -14.60 12.84 -15.35
N ARG A 78 -15.24 12.83 -14.17
CA ARG A 78 -14.57 13.20 -12.92
C ARG A 78 -13.85 12.02 -12.30
N ILE A 79 -12.69 12.32 -11.70
CA ILE A 79 -11.94 11.36 -10.88
C ILE A 79 -12.52 11.42 -9.48
N GLU A 80 -13.10 10.31 -9.02
CA GLU A 80 -13.46 10.13 -7.63
C GLU A 80 -12.28 9.53 -6.88
N TYR A 81 -12.04 9.98 -5.66
CA TYR A 81 -11.00 9.44 -4.81
C TYR A 81 -11.43 9.43 -3.34
N GLU A 82 -10.85 8.50 -2.60
CA GLU A 82 -11.07 8.32 -1.16
C GLU A 82 -9.72 8.31 -0.44
N PHE A 83 -9.63 9.03 0.67
CA PHE A 83 -8.45 9.02 1.54
C PHE A 83 -8.70 8.12 2.76
N PHE A 84 -7.70 7.31 3.07
CA PHE A 84 -7.66 6.43 4.24
C PHE A 84 -6.45 6.82 5.08
N ASP A 85 -6.68 7.56 6.15
CA ASP A 85 -5.64 7.84 7.13
C ASP A 85 -5.37 6.60 7.97
N TYR A 86 -4.09 6.38 8.29
CA TYR A 86 -3.63 5.29 9.15
C TYR A 86 -4.06 3.89 8.65
N ALA A 87 -3.88 3.65 7.35
CA ALA A 87 -4.34 2.43 6.69
C ALA A 87 -3.76 1.11 7.24
N LEU A 88 -2.69 1.19 8.05
CA LEU A 88 -1.98 0.06 8.67
C LEU A 88 -1.88 0.22 10.21
N MET A 89 -2.91 0.78 10.86
CA MET A 89 -2.90 0.99 12.33
C MET A 89 -3.28 -0.25 13.17
N VAL A 90 -3.55 -1.40 12.55
CA VAL A 90 -4.16 -2.57 13.21
C VAL A 90 -3.09 -3.51 13.79
#